data_AF-A0A3D5PYR2-F1
#
_entry.id   AF-A0A3D5PYR2-F1
#
_cell.length_a   1.000
_cell.length_b   1.000
_cell.length_c   1.000
_cell.angle_alpha   90.00
_cell.angle_beta   90.00
_cell.angle_gamma   90.00
#
_symmetry.space_group_name_H-M   'P 1'
#
loop_
_entity.id
_entity.type
_entity.pdbx_description
1 polymer ?
#
loop_
_entity_poly.entity_id
_entity_poly.type
_entity_poly.pdbx_seq_one_letter_code
_entity_poly.pdbx_strand_id
1 'polypeptide(L)'
;NAPAMQVAHRSHVINMLDAAALRDVIEREKPDLVVPEIEAIATPELVRLEQEGYTIIPTARAVNLTMNREGIRRLAAEELGLPTSPYRFAGTEEEYKAA
;
A
#
# COMPACT_ATOMS: atom_id res chain seq x y z
N ASN A 1 4.71 22.02 -1.94
CA ASN A 1 5.10 21.33 -0.68
C ASN A 1 3.87 20.75 -0.01
N ALA A 2 3.93 19.49 0.38
CA ALA A 2 2.88 18.85 1.18
C ALA A 2 2.91 19.36 2.64
N PRO A 3 1.82 19.27 3.41
CA PRO A 3 1.76 19.76 4.80
C PRO A 3 2.89 19.23 5.69
N ALA A 4 3.15 17.91 5.69
CA ALA A 4 4.21 17.30 6.50
C ALA A 4 5.62 17.80 6.13
N MET A 5 5.86 18.22 4.89
CA MET A 5 7.15 18.74 4.45
C MET A 5 7.52 20.06 5.13
N GLN A 6 6.54 20.83 5.64
CA GLN A 6 6.80 22.12 6.29
C GLN A 6 7.44 21.98 7.67
N VAL A 7 7.30 20.81 8.29
CA VAL A 7 7.80 20.51 9.64
C VAL A 7 8.85 19.39 9.65
N ALA A 8 9.15 18.79 8.49
CA ALA A 8 10.15 17.73 8.37
C ALA A 8 11.57 18.29 8.30
N HIS A 9 12.53 17.54 8.85
CA HIS A 9 13.95 17.88 8.73
C HIS A 9 14.44 17.90 7.27
N ARG A 10 13.89 17.01 6.42
CA ARG A 10 14.17 16.87 4.98
C ARG A 10 12.91 16.39 4.26
N SER A 11 12.82 16.66 2.96
CA SER A 11 11.71 16.20 2.12
C SER A 11 12.19 15.84 0.71
N HIS A 12 11.56 14.84 0.11
CA HIS A 12 11.78 14.42 -1.28
C HIS A 12 10.46 14.46 -2.05
N VAL A 13 10.51 14.81 -3.33
CA VAL A 13 9.34 14.79 -4.22
C VAL A 13 9.61 13.76 -5.31
N ILE A 14 8.88 12.65 -5.25
CA ILE A 14 8.98 11.53 -6.19
C ILE A 14 7.57 11.12 -6.63
N ASN A 15 7.49 10.37 -7.73
CA ASN A 15 6.29 9.59 -8.01
C ASN A 15 6.30 8.35 -7.10
N MET A 16 5.42 8.29 -6.11
CA MET A 16 5.40 7.15 -5.17
C MET A 16 4.89 5.84 -5.79
N LEU A 17 4.31 5.88 -6.98
CA LEU A 17 3.97 4.69 -7.78
C LEU A 17 5.16 4.15 -8.58
N ASP A 18 6.25 4.93 -8.70
CA ASP A 18 7.49 4.47 -9.29
C ASP A 18 8.31 3.72 -8.23
N ALA A 19 8.38 2.39 -8.39
CA ALA A 19 9.08 1.51 -7.47
C ALA A 19 10.58 1.85 -7.36
N ALA A 20 11.23 2.21 -8.47
CA ALA A 20 12.66 2.55 -8.46
C ALA A 20 12.89 3.86 -7.69
N ALA A 21 12.09 4.89 -7.98
CA ALA A 21 12.21 6.17 -7.28
C ALA A 21 11.93 6.05 -5.76
N LEU A 22 10.95 5.21 -5.39
CA LEU A 22 10.63 4.93 -3.98
C LEU A 22 11.81 4.24 -3.27
N ARG A 23 12.36 3.19 -3.91
CA ARG A 23 13.51 2.44 -3.39
C ARG A 23 14.74 3.35 -3.23
N ASP A 24 15.05 4.15 -4.24
CA ASP A 24 16.20 5.07 -4.23
C ASP A 24 16.17 6.03 -3.03
N VAL A 25 14.99 6.57 -2.69
CA VAL A 25 14.81 7.44 -1.52
C VAL A 25 15.02 6.67 -0.21
N ILE A 26 14.48 5.46 -0.10
CA ILE A 26 14.56 4.64 1.12
C ILE A 26 16.01 4.19 1.37
N GLU A 27 16.71 3.71 0.34
CA GLU A 27 18.11 3.29 0.46
C GLU A 27 19.06 4.47 0.75
N ARG A 28 18.74 5.66 0.25
CA ARG A 28 19.50 6.88 0.51
C ARG A 28 19.33 7.38 1.95
N GLU A 29 18.10 7.43 2.45
CA GLU A 29 17.82 7.96 3.79
C GLU A 29 18.02 6.93 4.90
N LYS A 30 18.00 5.62 4.58
CA LYS A 30 18.14 4.49 5.51
C LYS A 30 17.28 4.68 6.78
N PRO A 31 15.96 4.87 6.63
CA PRO A 31 15.10 5.15 7.77
C PRO A 31 14.96 3.91 8.66
N ASP A 32 14.83 4.12 9.97
CA ASP A 32 14.49 3.04 10.90
C ASP A 32 13.06 2.51 10.65
N LEU A 33 12.16 3.39 10.22
CA LEU A 33 10.75 3.10 9.97
C LEU A 33 10.27 3.76 8.68
N VAL A 34 9.54 3.00 7.86
CA VAL A 34 8.81 3.52 6.69
C VAL A 34 7.32 3.52 7.03
N VAL A 35 6.71 4.72 7.03
CA VAL A 35 5.29 4.92 7.40
C VAL A 35 4.50 5.40 6.18
N PRO A 36 3.81 4.51 5.46
CA PRO A 36 2.95 4.89 4.34
C PRO A 36 1.68 5.60 4.84
N GLU A 37 1.43 6.82 4.38
CA GLU A 37 0.24 7.61 4.76
C GLU A 37 -0.92 7.53 3.75
N ILE A 38 -0.69 6.99 2.55
CA ILE A 38 -1.70 6.94 1.48
C ILE A 38 -1.69 5.60 0.72
N GLU A 39 -2.72 5.37 -0.08
CA GLU A 39 -2.89 4.12 -0.85
C GLU A 39 -2.07 4.09 -2.16
N ALA A 40 -1.82 5.24 -2.78
CA ALA A 40 -1.18 5.36 -4.09
C ALA A 40 0.36 5.29 -4.01
N ILE A 41 0.87 4.14 -3.59
CA ILE A 41 2.29 3.83 -3.42
C ILE A 41 2.58 2.49 -4.11
N ALA A 42 3.80 2.27 -4.57
CA ALA A 42 4.27 0.98 -5.09
C ALA A 42 4.34 -0.09 -3.96
N THR A 43 3.19 -0.55 -3.47
CA THR A 43 3.09 -1.51 -2.35
C THR A 43 3.83 -2.83 -2.58
N PRO A 44 3.97 -3.37 -3.81
CA PRO A 44 4.79 -4.56 -4.03
C PRO A 44 6.28 -4.32 -3.72
N GLU A 45 6.78 -3.10 -3.93
CA GLU A 45 8.15 -2.75 -3.60
C GLU A 45 8.36 -2.64 -2.08
N LEU A 46 7.37 -2.12 -1.35
CA LEU A 46 7.40 -2.13 0.12
C LEU A 46 7.50 -3.55 0.68
N VAL A 47 6.84 -4.52 0.06
CA VAL A 47 6.93 -5.94 0.46
C VAL A 47 8.35 -6.49 0.25
N ARG A 48 9.02 -6.10 -0.85
CA ARG A 48 10.42 -6.50 -1.10
C ARG A 48 11.37 -5.86 -0.10
N LEU A 49 11.23 -4.56 0.13
CA LEU A 49 12.05 -3.83 1.11
C LEU A 49 11.88 -4.40 2.53
N GLU A 50 10.68 -4.84 2.91
CA GLU A 50 10.46 -5.52 4.20
C GLU A 50 11.23 -6.84 4.29
N GLN A 51 11.27 -7.63 3.21
CA GLN A 51 12.06 -8.86 3.13
C GLN A 51 13.58 -8.59 3.19
N GLU A 52 14.00 -7.41 2.75
CA GLU A 52 15.39 -6.94 2.78
C GLU A 52 15.80 -6.33 4.13
N GLY A 53 14.87 -6.22 5.09
CA GLY A 53 15.14 -5.80 6.47
C GLY A 53 14.69 -4.39 6.83
N TYR A 54 14.01 -3.68 5.93
CA TYR A 54 13.37 -2.41 6.27
C TYR A 54 12.09 -2.63 7.10
N THR A 55 11.85 -1.78 8.09
CA THR A 55 10.63 -1.88 8.91
C THR A 55 9.51 -1.07 8.27
N ILE A 56 8.55 -1.75 7.64
CA ILE A 56 7.35 -1.11 7.06
C ILE A 56 6.23 -1.10 8.09
N ILE A 57 5.57 0.04 8.29
CA ILE A 57 4.51 0.20 9.29
C ILE A 57 3.11 0.11 8.65
N PRO A 58 2.15 -0.64 9.24
CA PRO A 58 2.35 -1.57 10.36
C PRO A 58 3.04 -2.88 9.94
N THR A 59 2.84 -3.31 8.68
CA THR A 59 3.62 -4.31 7.94
C THR A 59 3.39 -4.07 6.45
N ALA A 60 4.31 -4.48 5.58
CA ALA A 60 4.13 -4.34 4.13
C ALA A 60 2.94 -5.18 3.62
N ARG A 61 2.69 -6.36 4.20
CA ARG A 61 1.50 -7.17 3.90
C ARG A 61 0.21 -6.42 4.20
N ALA A 62 0.11 -5.76 5.37
CA ALA A 62 -1.08 -5.00 5.73
C ALA A 62 -1.34 -3.88 4.73
N VAL A 63 -0.32 -3.08 4.42
CA VAL A 63 -0.40 -2.00 3.44
C VAL A 63 -0.86 -2.57 2.08
N ASN A 64 -0.21 -3.63 1.60
CA ASN A 64 -0.55 -4.22 0.31
C ASN A 64 -1.99 -4.77 0.25
N LEU A 65 -2.50 -5.37 1.32
CA LEU A 65 -3.86 -5.91 1.36
C LEU A 65 -4.92 -4.81 1.42
N THR A 66 -4.69 -3.73 2.18
CA THR A 66 -5.69 -2.68 2.35
C THR A 66 -5.82 -1.76 1.14
N MET A 67 -4.78 -1.66 0.30
CA MET A 67 -4.82 -0.83 -0.92
C MET A 67 -5.50 -1.52 -2.11
N ASN A 68 -5.87 -2.80 -1.97
CA ASN A 68 -6.68 -3.52 -2.94
C ASN A 68 -7.99 -3.97 -2.27
N ARG A 69 -9.11 -3.39 -2.72
CA ARG A 69 -10.45 -3.69 -2.17
C ARG A 69 -10.81 -5.17 -2.27
N GLU A 70 -10.37 -5.86 -3.32
CA GLU A 70 -10.57 -7.30 -3.44
C GLU A 70 -9.79 -8.06 -2.39
N GLY A 71 -8.50 -7.73 -2.22
CA GLY A 71 -7.65 -8.36 -1.22
C GLY A 71 -8.21 -8.26 0.20
N ILE A 72 -8.49 -7.04 0.68
CA ILE A 72 -9.01 -6.85 2.04
C ILE A 72 -10.42 -7.43 2.21
N ARG A 73 -11.26 -7.40 1.17
CA ARG A 73 -12.62 -7.97 1.25
C ARG A 73 -12.58 -9.49 1.37
N ARG A 74 -11.79 -10.17 0.53
CA ARG A 74 -11.65 -11.63 0.60
C ARG A 74 -11.04 -12.06 1.92
N LEU A 75 -10.00 -11.37 2.40
CA LEU A 75 -9.44 -11.62 3.72
C LEU A 75 -10.52 -11.56 4.81
N ALA A 76 -11.29 -10.47 4.85
CA ALA A 76 -12.29 -10.28 5.90
C ALA A 76 -13.42 -11.31 5.82
N ALA A 77 -14.01 -11.51 4.63
CA ALA A 77 -15.22 -12.30 4.47
C ALA A 77 -14.94 -13.81 4.31
N GLU A 78 -13.90 -14.19 3.59
CA GLU A 78 -13.62 -15.58 3.21
C GLU A 78 -12.61 -16.24 4.16
N GLU A 79 -11.48 -15.58 4.45
CA GLU A 79 -10.44 -16.18 5.31
C GLU A 79 -10.77 -16.03 6.80
N LEU A 80 -11.27 -14.86 7.23
CA LEU A 80 -11.53 -14.56 8.64
C LEU A 80 -12.99 -14.78 9.06
N GLY A 81 -13.91 -14.96 8.09
CA GLY A 81 -15.33 -15.20 8.37
C GLY A 81 -16.05 -14.03 9.07
N LEU A 82 -15.56 -12.79 8.90
CA LEU A 82 -16.16 -11.61 9.50
C LEU A 82 -17.44 -11.20 8.76
N PRO A 83 -18.45 -10.65 9.46
CA PRO A 83 -19.64 -10.14 8.81
C PRO A 83 -19.31 -8.93 7.92
N THR A 84 -19.58 -9.06 6.62
CA THR A 84 -19.48 -7.97 5.64
C THR A 84 -20.77 -7.85 4.83
N SER A 85 -20.93 -6.76 4.08
CA SER A 85 -21.97 -6.68 3.05
C SER A 85 -21.77 -7.79 2.00
N PRO A 86 -22.85 -8.31 1.38
CA PRO A 86 -22.72 -9.11 0.16
C PRO A 86 -21.90 -8.37 -0.89
N TYR A 87 -21.15 -9.09 -1.72
CA TYR A 87 -20.32 -8.48 -2.76
C TYR A 87 -20.10 -9.41 -3.95
N ARG A 88 -19.74 -8.78 -5.06
CA ARG A 88 -19.16 -9.40 -6.26
C ARG A 88 -18.07 -8.47 -6.79
N PHE A 89 -17.11 -9.03 -7.50
CA PHE A 89 -16.14 -8.27 -8.30
C PHE A 89 -16.52 -8.40 -9.76
N ALA A 90 -16.25 -7.34 -10.53
CA ALA A 90 -16.44 -7.29 -11.97
C ALA A 90 -15.25 -6.58 -12.59
N GLY A 91 -14.56 -7.23 -13.52
CA GLY A 91 -13.49 -6.68 -14.34
C GLY A 91 -13.98 -6.16 -15.69
N THR A 92 -15.22 -6.49 -16.08
CA THR A 92 -15.85 -6.06 -17.34
C THR A 92 -17.22 -5.43 -17.11
N GLU A 93 -17.70 -4.69 -18.12
CA GLU A 93 -19.04 -4.10 -18.08
C GLU A 93 -20.13 -5.18 -18.06
N GLU A 94 -19.91 -6.30 -18.76
CA GLU A 94 -20.82 -7.43 -18.80
C GLU A 94 -20.94 -8.10 -17.43
N GLU A 95 -19.80 -8.34 -16.76
CA GLU A 95 -19.77 -8.89 -15.40
C GLU A 95 -20.50 -7.96 -14.42
N TYR A 96 -20.31 -6.65 -14.56
CA TYR A 96 -20.99 -5.65 -13.73
C TYR A 96 -22.51 -5.69 -13.92
N LYS A 97 -23.00 -5.78 -15.16
CA LYS A 97 -24.45 -5.84 -15.45
C LYS A 97 -25.10 -7.15 -14.99
N ALA A 98 -24.33 -8.23 -14.87
CA ALA A 98 -24.82 -9.54 -14.43
C ALA A 98 -24.74 -9.76 -12.90
N ALA A 99 -24.08 -8.85 -12.17
CA ALA A 99 -23.77 -8.98 -10.75
C ALA A 99 -24.96 -8.74 -9.81
#